data_AF-M6HI08-F1
#
_entry.id   AF-M6HI08-F1
#
_cell.length_a   1.000
_cell.length_b   1.000
_cell.length_c   1.000
_cell.angle_alpha   90.00
_cell.angle_beta   90.00
_cell.angle_gamma   90.00
#
_symmetry.space_group_name_H-M   'P 1'
#
loop_
_entity.id
_entity.type
_entity.pdbx_description
1 polymer ?
#
loop_
_entity_poly.entity_id
_entity_poly.type
_entity_poly.pdbx_seq_one_letter_code
_entity_poly.pdbx_strand_id
1 'polypeptide(L)'
;MFKTLLKDGFPVSTWPDLPPEIYDKVQYHLNAIELRNSRLFLSIHSNLSIGTMIKNQKVTQDIKKDFLKLNVEWNSVTRGEWDELFRKIENSNLLQSWVYGESKENCEDWKVRRGIFTFENQKIAIVQVLEKSILGIFKVYRINRGPLFLNKVDSNIKELVFHELSKFGNLLKGSILLLNPELVLDGKSLVLMKKMRFYESKSSAWTSAFIDLTKDLNFLRQNLDSKWRNMLTNSEKNELTLEIGSNDFYFIGCWINMTN
;
A
#
# COMPACT_ATOMS: atom_id res chain seq x y z
N MET A 1 5.18 9.23 33.15
CA MET A 1 4.71 8.78 31.83
C MET A 1 3.19 8.66 31.75
N PHE A 2 2.53 7.83 32.58
CA PHE A 2 1.06 7.66 32.59
C PHE A 2 0.27 8.99 32.64
N LYS A 3 0.53 9.82 33.67
CA LYS A 3 -0.14 11.13 33.82
C LYS A 3 0.05 12.05 32.62
N THR A 4 1.23 12.01 31.99
CA THR A 4 1.53 12.77 30.77
C THR A 4 0.67 12.30 29.61
N LEU A 5 0.62 10.99 29.36
CA LEU A 5 -0.20 10.40 28.30
C LEU A 5 -1.69 10.63 28.51
N LEU A 6 -2.18 10.54 29.75
CA LEU A 6 -3.57 10.84 30.09
C LEU A 6 -3.91 12.32 29.86
N LYS A 7 -3.03 13.24 30.28
CA LYS A 7 -3.14 14.68 29.98
C LYS A 7 -3.12 14.94 28.48
N ASP A 8 -2.43 14.11 27.72
CA ASP A 8 -2.38 14.18 26.27
C ASP A 8 -3.59 13.55 25.56
N GLY A 9 -4.55 13.01 26.31
CA GLY A 9 -5.79 12.45 25.76
C GLY A 9 -5.65 11.03 25.23
N PHE A 10 -4.53 10.35 25.51
CA PHE A 10 -4.37 8.95 25.14
C PHE A 10 -5.23 8.05 26.05
N PRO A 11 -5.93 7.05 25.49
CA PRO A 11 -6.77 6.12 26.24
C PRO A 11 -5.93 5.04 26.92
N VAL A 12 -5.04 5.47 27.82
CA VAL A 12 -4.15 4.60 28.59
C VAL A 12 -4.73 4.34 29.97
N SER A 13 -4.50 3.13 30.49
CA SER A 13 -4.73 2.76 31.89
C SER A 13 -3.47 2.16 32.52
N THR A 14 -3.51 1.92 33.82
CA THR A 14 -2.45 1.21 34.56
C THR A 14 -3.06 0.03 35.29
N TRP A 15 -2.29 -1.05 35.45
CA TRP A 15 -2.72 -2.23 36.20
C TRP A 15 -1.56 -2.70 37.11
N PRO A 16 -1.84 -3.21 38.32
CA PRO A 16 -3.17 -3.38 38.92
C PRO A 16 -3.76 -2.06 39.43
N ASP A 17 -5.07 -2.03 39.62
CA ASP A 17 -5.71 -1.00 40.42
C ASP A 17 -5.33 -1.19 41.89
N LEU A 18 -4.75 -0.13 42.48
CA LEU A 18 -4.28 -0.13 43.85
C LEU A 18 -5.29 0.63 44.71
N PRO A 19 -6.00 -0.05 45.62
CA PRO A 19 -6.90 0.62 46.54
C PRO A 19 -6.09 1.40 47.60
N PRO A 20 -6.70 2.38 48.29
CA PRO A 20 -5.99 3.33 49.17
C PRO A 20 -5.12 2.66 50.25
N GLU A 21 -5.56 1.51 50.78
CA GLU A 21 -4.93 0.78 51.89
C GLU A 21 -3.54 0.24 51.52
N ILE A 22 -3.26 0.08 50.22
CA ILE A 22 -1.94 -0.35 49.74
C ILE A 22 -0.88 0.74 49.96
N TYR A 23 -1.28 2.02 49.89
CA TYR A 23 -0.38 3.16 50.07
C TYR A 23 0.01 3.36 51.54
N ASP A 24 -0.78 2.86 52.49
CA ASP A 24 -0.46 2.88 53.92
C ASP A 24 0.56 1.79 54.31
N LYS A 25 0.72 0.77 53.45
CA LYS A 25 1.52 -0.44 53.71
C LYS A 25 2.47 -0.77 52.55
N VAL A 26 3.11 0.25 51.98
CA VAL A 26 3.99 0.17 50.79
C VAL A 26 4.98 -0.99 50.87
N GLN A 27 5.63 -1.20 52.02
CA GLN A 27 6.65 -2.23 52.23
C GLN A 27 6.17 -3.66 51.98
N TYR A 28 4.86 -3.94 52.08
CA TYR A 28 4.28 -5.26 51.84
C TYR A 28 3.75 -5.44 50.41
N HIS A 29 3.74 -4.38 49.62
CA HIS A 29 3.07 -4.34 48.31
C HIS A 29 3.97 -3.79 47.18
N LEU A 30 5.29 -3.83 47.36
CA LEU A 30 6.28 -3.29 46.42
C LEU A 30 6.06 -3.78 44.99
N ASN A 31 5.78 -5.07 44.78
CA ASN A 31 5.52 -5.64 43.46
C ASN A 31 4.30 -5.01 42.76
N ALA A 32 3.20 -4.80 43.48
CA ALA A 32 1.98 -4.25 42.91
C ALA A 32 2.14 -2.75 42.56
N ILE A 33 2.90 -2.03 43.39
CA ILE A 33 3.27 -0.62 43.17
C ILE A 33 4.22 -0.50 41.97
N GLU A 34 5.21 -1.39 41.86
CA GLU A 34 6.11 -1.44 40.71
C GLU A 34 5.34 -1.72 39.42
N LEU A 35 4.46 -2.72 39.41
CA LEU A 35 3.63 -3.06 38.25
C LEU A 35 2.77 -1.88 37.78
N ARG A 36 2.07 -1.18 38.69
CA ARG A 36 1.23 -0.02 38.34
C ARG A 36 2.04 1.14 37.77
N ASN A 37 3.26 1.36 38.26
CA ASN A 37 4.08 2.50 37.85
C ASN A 37 4.96 2.23 36.62
N SER A 38 5.24 0.95 36.31
CA SER A 38 6.08 0.53 35.19
C SER A 38 5.28 0.08 33.96
N ARG A 39 3.98 -0.21 34.11
CA ARG A 39 3.16 -0.76 33.02
C ARG A 39 2.02 0.16 32.62
N LEU A 40 1.87 0.32 31.31
CA LEU A 40 0.74 0.99 30.68
C LEU A 40 -0.07 -0.04 29.92
N PHE A 41 -1.39 0.09 29.98
CA PHE A 41 -2.33 -0.74 29.26
C PHE A 41 -3.09 0.12 28.26
N LEU A 42 -3.15 -0.36 27.02
CA LEU A 42 -3.90 0.25 25.94
C LEU A 42 -5.06 -0.67 25.62
N SER A 43 -6.27 -0.25 25.95
CA SER A 43 -7.47 -1.03 25.64
C SER A 43 -7.70 -1.05 24.13
N ILE A 44 -7.38 -2.16 23.48
CA ILE A 44 -7.69 -2.38 22.06
C ILE A 44 -9.17 -2.76 21.98
N HIS A 45 -10.06 -1.77 22.04
CA HIS A 45 -11.48 -2.04 21.88
C HIS A 45 -11.77 -2.29 20.40
N SER A 46 -12.31 -3.46 20.07
CA SER A 46 -12.62 -3.90 18.68
C SER A 46 -13.55 -2.94 17.91
N ASN A 47 -14.33 -2.13 18.63
CA ASN A 47 -15.23 -1.14 18.02
C ASN A 47 -14.59 0.26 17.78
N LEU A 48 -13.28 0.44 18.02
CA LEU A 48 -12.63 1.71 17.71
C LEU A 48 -12.35 1.80 16.20
N SER A 49 -13.12 2.66 15.52
CA SER A 49 -12.81 2.99 14.12
C SER A 49 -11.48 3.76 14.03
N ILE A 50 -10.74 3.57 12.94
CA ILE A 50 -9.54 4.35 12.62
C ILE A 50 -9.83 5.86 12.68
N GLY A 51 -11.01 6.28 12.21
CA GLY A 51 -11.45 7.67 12.28
C GLY A 51 -11.52 8.19 13.71
N THR A 52 -12.02 7.38 14.64
CA THR A 52 -12.07 7.70 16.08
C THR A 52 -10.66 7.76 16.67
N MET A 53 -9.78 6.82 16.30
CA MET A 53 -8.39 6.80 16.77
C MET A 53 -7.60 8.04 16.33
N ILE A 54 -7.84 8.53 15.12
CA ILE A 54 -7.13 9.68 14.56
C ILE A 54 -7.71 11.02 15.02
N LYS A 55 -9.01 11.08 15.35
CA LYS A 55 -9.64 12.30 15.90
C LYS A 55 -8.92 12.81 17.16
N ASN A 56 -8.39 11.88 17.96
CA ASN A 56 -7.63 12.17 19.18
C ASN A 56 -6.12 12.20 18.96
N GLN A 57 -5.65 12.03 17.72
CA GLN A 57 -4.25 12.26 17.43
C GLN A 57 -4.00 13.76 17.61
N LYS A 58 -3.36 14.13 18.72
CA LYS A 58 -2.62 15.39 18.78
C LYS A 58 -1.68 15.32 17.60
N VAL A 59 -2.03 16.01 16.52
CA VAL A 59 -1.10 16.29 15.45
C VAL A 59 -0.04 17.13 16.15
N THR A 60 1.00 16.50 16.67
CA THR A 60 2.31 17.11 16.72
C THR A 60 2.54 17.49 15.28
N GLN A 61 2.16 18.72 14.95
CA GLN A 61 2.67 19.41 13.79
C GLN A 61 4.16 19.29 14.02
N ASP A 62 4.81 18.36 13.34
CA ASP A 62 6.26 18.29 13.35
C ASP A 62 6.68 19.63 12.74
N ILE A 63 7.06 20.51 13.67
CA ILE A 63 7.61 21.83 13.47
C ILE A 63 8.91 21.60 12.69
N LYS A 64 8.79 21.57 11.35
CA LYS A 64 9.79 21.80 10.29
C LYS A 64 9.24 21.26 8.95
N LYS A 65 8.09 21.77 8.50
CA LYS A 65 7.58 21.49 7.13
C LYS A 65 8.21 22.38 6.05
N ASP A 66 9.12 23.29 6.43
CA ASP A 66 9.64 24.33 5.55
C ASP A 66 10.88 23.95 4.71
N PHE A 67 11.37 22.70 4.76
CA PHE A 67 12.63 22.34 4.07
C PHE A 67 12.56 21.18 3.07
N LEU A 68 11.40 20.55 2.85
CA LEU A 68 11.30 19.38 1.97
C LEU A 68 10.65 19.75 0.64
N LYS A 69 11.45 20.19 -0.35
CA LYS A 69 10.95 20.48 -1.69
C LYS A 69 10.79 19.18 -2.49
N LEU A 70 9.61 18.56 -2.38
CA LEU A 70 9.16 17.54 -3.32
C LEU A 70 8.74 18.23 -4.62
N ASN A 71 9.31 17.81 -5.74
CA ASN A 71 8.88 18.21 -7.07
C ASN A 71 8.20 17.03 -7.76
N VAL A 72 7.23 17.33 -8.62
CA VAL A 72 6.62 16.34 -9.51
C VAL A 72 6.57 16.89 -10.92
N GLU A 73 7.08 16.10 -11.87
CA GLU A 73 6.98 16.40 -13.28
C GLU A 73 5.91 15.51 -13.90
N TRP A 74 4.90 16.12 -14.51
CA TRP A 74 3.78 15.42 -15.14
C TRP A 74 3.92 15.44 -16.66
N ASN A 75 3.79 14.28 -17.29
CA ASN A 75 3.69 14.09 -18.74
C ASN A 75 4.88 14.63 -19.55
N SER A 76 6.04 14.83 -18.91
CA SER A 76 7.31 15.17 -19.57
C SER A 76 8.16 13.95 -19.89
N VAL A 77 7.89 12.82 -19.23
CA VAL A 77 8.70 11.60 -19.30
C VAL A 77 8.53 10.88 -20.64
N THR A 78 9.65 10.51 -21.25
CA THR A 78 9.66 9.65 -22.44
C THR A 78 9.46 8.18 -22.07
N ARG A 79 9.03 7.35 -23.03
CA ARG A 79 8.90 5.90 -22.80
C ARG A 79 10.21 5.26 -22.34
N GLY A 80 11.33 5.62 -22.97
CA GLY A 80 12.65 5.09 -22.61
C GLY A 80 13.03 5.39 -21.16
N GLU A 81 12.87 6.66 -20.74
CA GLU A 81 13.13 7.05 -19.35
C GLU A 81 12.18 6.36 -18.35
N TRP A 82 10.90 6.21 -18.71
CA TRP A 82 9.95 5.46 -17.89
C TRP A 82 10.40 4.01 -17.71
N ASP A 83 10.77 3.33 -18.80
CA ASP A 83 11.19 1.93 -18.77
C ASP A 83 12.52 1.74 -18.00
N GLU A 84 13.44 2.70 -18.06
CA GLU A 84 14.64 2.73 -17.21
C GLU A 84 14.32 2.84 -15.71
N LEU A 85 13.38 3.71 -15.34
CA LEU A 85 12.96 3.85 -13.95
C LEU A 85 12.17 2.63 -13.49
N PHE A 86 11.26 2.14 -14.32
CA PHE A 86 10.38 1.01 -14.04
C PHE A 86 11.18 -0.27 -13.77
N ARG A 87 12.26 -0.51 -14.51
CA ARG A 87 13.17 -1.65 -14.29
C ARG A 87 13.91 -1.63 -12.95
N LYS A 88 14.06 -0.46 -12.32
CA LYS A 88 14.73 -0.33 -11.01
C LYS A 88 13.81 -0.67 -9.84
N ILE A 89 12.51 -0.87 -10.09
CA ILE A 89 11.51 -1.08 -9.06
C ILE A 89 11.45 -2.57 -8.73
N GLU A 90 11.76 -2.92 -7.49
CA GLU A 90 11.81 -4.29 -6.98
C GLU A 90 10.51 -5.07 -7.28
N ASN A 91 9.37 -4.50 -6.90
CA ASN A 91 8.05 -5.09 -7.10
C ASN A 91 7.23 -4.25 -8.10
N SER A 92 7.73 -4.14 -9.32
CA SER A 92 7.00 -3.49 -10.41
C SER A 92 5.72 -4.26 -10.75
N ASN A 93 4.69 -3.57 -11.26
CA ASN A 93 3.43 -4.21 -11.63
C ASN A 93 2.89 -3.70 -12.97
N LEU A 94 2.17 -4.58 -13.68
CA LEU A 94 1.62 -4.30 -15.01
C LEU A 94 0.79 -3.01 -15.06
N LEU A 95 0.01 -2.70 -14.01
CA LEU A 95 -0.91 -1.56 -14.00
C LEU A 95 -0.19 -0.20 -14.06
N GLN A 96 1.08 -0.18 -13.68
CA GLN A 96 1.96 0.99 -13.74
C GLN A 96 2.96 0.92 -14.91
N SER A 97 2.88 -0.10 -15.78
CA SER A 97 3.70 -0.19 -16.99
C SER A 97 3.21 0.78 -18.07
N TRP A 98 4.12 1.21 -18.95
CA TRP A 98 3.77 2.08 -20.07
C TRP A 98 2.71 1.44 -20.99
N VAL A 99 2.94 0.19 -21.36
CA VAL A 99 2.11 -0.58 -22.32
C VAL A 99 0.67 -0.77 -21.79
N TYR A 100 0.51 -0.96 -20.49
CA TYR A 100 -0.83 -1.02 -19.88
C TYR A 100 -1.55 0.33 -19.95
N GLY A 101 -0.81 1.44 -19.78
CA GLY A 101 -1.38 2.77 -19.97
C GLY A 101 -1.85 2.97 -21.42
N GLU A 102 -1.00 2.65 -22.39
CA GLU A 102 -1.34 2.73 -23.82
C GLU A 102 -2.55 1.87 -24.17
N SER A 103 -2.68 0.66 -23.60
CA SER A 103 -3.85 -0.18 -23.88
C SER A 103 -5.14 0.43 -23.33
N LYS A 104 -5.09 1.11 -22.18
CA LYS A 104 -6.24 1.82 -21.62
C LYS A 104 -6.63 3.05 -22.41
N GLU A 105 -5.65 3.76 -22.98
CA GLU A 105 -5.87 4.83 -23.95
C GLU A 105 -6.55 4.30 -25.22
N ASN A 106 -6.00 3.26 -25.81
CA ASN A 106 -6.46 2.75 -27.11
C ASN A 106 -7.80 2.00 -27.05
N CYS A 107 -8.07 1.26 -25.98
CA CYS A 107 -9.22 0.35 -25.93
C CYS A 107 -10.38 0.85 -25.06
N GLU A 108 -10.13 1.74 -24.10
CA GLU A 108 -11.11 2.11 -23.07
C GLU A 108 -11.29 3.62 -22.91
N ASP A 109 -10.64 4.43 -23.77
CA ASP A 109 -10.72 5.89 -23.78
C ASP A 109 -10.39 6.51 -22.41
N TRP A 110 -9.39 5.95 -21.74
CA TRP A 110 -8.74 6.61 -20.60
C TRP A 110 -7.67 7.55 -21.12
N LYS A 111 -7.46 8.68 -20.47
CA LYS A 111 -6.25 9.48 -20.65
C LYS A 111 -5.21 9.07 -19.62
N VAL A 112 -3.97 8.83 -20.03
CA VAL A 112 -2.90 8.51 -19.10
C VAL A 112 -2.16 9.78 -18.69
N ARG A 113 -1.86 9.90 -17.40
CA ARG A 113 -0.89 10.85 -16.88
C ARG A 113 0.23 10.12 -16.18
N ARG A 114 1.47 10.52 -16.46
CA ARG A 114 2.67 9.93 -15.88
C ARG A 114 3.41 10.98 -15.06
N GLY A 115 3.67 10.67 -13.80
CA GLY A 115 4.35 11.55 -12.86
C GLY A 115 5.68 10.96 -12.43
N ILE A 116 6.73 11.77 -12.41
CA ILE A 116 8.00 11.46 -11.73
C ILE A 116 8.13 12.37 -10.52
N PHE A 117 8.29 11.77 -9.36
CA PHE A 117 8.55 12.49 -8.12
C PHE A 117 10.05 12.59 -7.88
N THR A 118 10.51 13.80 -7.60
CA THR A 118 11.92 14.11 -7.30
C THR A 118 12.00 14.80 -5.95
N PHE A 119 12.88 14.30 -5.09
CA PHE A 119 13.18 14.86 -3.79
C PHE A 119 14.70 15.05 -3.68
N GLU A 120 15.16 16.25 -3.31
CA GLU A 120 16.60 16.59 -3.26
C GLU A 120 17.37 16.18 -4.53
N ASN A 121 16.78 16.49 -5.70
CA ASN A 121 17.29 16.13 -7.04
C ASN A 121 17.40 14.62 -7.34
N GLN A 122 16.89 13.76 -6.46
CA GLN A 122 16.81 12.32 -6.68
C GLN A 122 15.39 11.91 -7.07
N LYS A 123 15.24 11.14 -8.16
CA LYS A 123 13.96 10.51 -8.52
C LYS A 123 13.62 9.46 -7.46
N ILE A 124 12.49 9.60 -6.79
CA ILE A 124 12.08 8.75 -5.67
C ILE A 124 10.89 7.84 -5.96
N ALA A 125 10.00 8.26 -6.87
CA ALA A 125 8.82 7.50 -7.23
C ALA A 125 8.33 7.84 -8.63
N ILE A 126 7.63 6.90 -9.25
CA ILE A 126 6.87 7.11 -10.48
C ILE A 126 5.40 6.74 -10.25
N VAL A 127 4.49 7.35 -11.01
CA VAL A 127 3.06 7.06 -10.93
C VAL A 127 2.38 7.18 -12.29
N GLN A 128 1.55 6.20 -12.62
CA GLN A 128 0.64 6.23 -13.74
C GLN A 128 -0.78 6.43 -13.23
N VAL A 129 -1.41 7.52 -13.65
CA VAL A 129 -2.79 7.92 -13.32
C VAL A 129 -3.65 7.76 -14.57
N LEU A 130 -4.77 7.07 -14.44
CA LEU A 130 -5.79 7.02 -15.50
C LEU A 130 -6.84 8.09 -15.21
N GLU A 131 -7.09 8.98 -16.16
CA GLU A 131 -8.11 10.03 -16.12
C GLU A 131 -9.24 9.69 -17.08
N LYS A 132 -10.49 9.84 -16.63
CA LYS A 132 -11.67 9.78 -17.50
C LYS A 132 -12.61 10.92 -17.19
N SER A 133 -13.17 11.52 -18.24
CA SER A 133 -14.20 12.55 -18.11
C SER A 133 -15.58 11.90 -18.19
N ILE A 134 -16.45 12.25 -17.24
CA ILE A 134 -17.86 11.85 -17.21
C ILE A 134 -18.69 13.09 -17.48
N LEU A 135 -19.54 13.02 -18.50
CA LEU A 135 -20.40 14.12 -18.95
C LEU A 135 -19.64 15.42 -19.27
N GLY A 136 -18.34 15.34 -19.58
CA GLY A 136 -17.49 16.48 -19.93
C GLY A 136 -17.02 17.36 -18.75
N ILE A 137 -17.68 17.28 -17.59
CA ILE A 137 -17.45 18.18 -16.45
C ILE A 137 -16.85 17.47 -15.22
N PHE A 138 -17.15 16.18 -15.03
CA PHE A 138 -16.68 15.43 -13.86
C PHE A 138 -15.47 14.59 -14.23
N LYS A 139 -14.43 14.62 -13.39
CA LYS A 139 -13.20 13.86 -13.63
C LYS A 139 -13.09 12.70 -12.65
N VAL A 140 -12.83 11.52 -13.19
CA VAL A 140 -12.48 10.33 -12.41
C VAL A 140 -11.02 10.02 -12.65
N TYR A 141 -10.24 10.02 -11.58
CA TYR A 141 -8.85 9.58 -11.59
C TYR A 141 -8.74 8.22 -10.92
N ARG A 142 -7.94 7.32 -11.51
CA ARG A 142 -7.61 6.02 -10.93
C ARG A 142 -6.09 5.87 -10.83
N ILE A 143 -5.63 5.47 -9.67
CA ILE A 143 -4.24 5.06 -9.45
C ILE A 143 -4.28 3.65 -8.87
N ASN A 144 -4.03 2.66 -9.72
CA ASN A 144 -4.04 1.26 -9.34
C ASN A 144 -2.61 0.75 -9.15
N ARG A 145 -2.35 0.21 -7.97
CA ARG A 145 -1.04 -0.32 -7.53
C ARG A 145 0.11 0.67 -7.69
N GLY A 146 -0.19 1.96 -7.53
CA GLY A 146 0.77 3.07 -7.55
C GLY A 146 0.57 4.01 -6.35
N PRO A 147 1.51 4.94 -6.09
CA PRO A 147 2.76 5.15 -6.81
C PRO A 147 3.76 4.00 -6.56
N LEU A 148 4.74 3.86 -7.45
CA LEU A 148 5.85 2.94 -7.28
C LEU A 148 7.09 3.70 -6.80
N PHE A 149 7.64 3.29 -5.67
CA PHE A 149 8.87 3.88 -5.13
C PHE A 149 10.10 3.17 -5.70
N LEU A 150 11.08 3.96 -6.14
CA LEU A 150 12.32 3.45 -6.75
C LEU A 150 13.25 2.84 -5.70
N ASN A 151 13.23 3.38 -4.48
CA ASN A 151 14.03 2.95 -3.35
C ASN A 151 13.17 2.90 -2.09
N LYS A 152 13.71 2.33 -1.00
CA LYS A 152 13.13 2.52 0.33
C LYS A 152 13.20 4.01 0.68
N VAL A 153 12.04 4.62 0.88
CA VAL A 153 11.90 6.03 1.25
C VAL A 153 11.29 6.15 2.65
N ASP A 154 11.67 7.21 3.35
CA ASP A 154 11.16 7.52 4.68
C ASP A 154 9.66 7.84 4.67
N SER A 155 9.00 7.59 5.80
CA SER A 155 7.56 7.83 5.98
C SER A 155 7.15 9.27 5.66
N ASN A 156 8.01 10.25 5.96
CA ASN A 156 7.75 11.66 5.68
C ASN A 156 7.72 11.95 4.18
N ILE A 157 8.64 11.36 3.42
CA ILE A 157 8.68 11.48 1.96
C ILE A 157 7.46 10.79 1.34
N LYS A 158 7.08 9.60 1.83
CA LYS A 158 5.83 8.95 1.41
C LYS A 158 4.63 9.85 1.66
N GLU A 159 4.55 10.49 2.83
CA GLU A 159 3.47 11.41 3.18
C GLU A 159 3.37 12.58 2.17
N LEU A 160 4.51 13.16 1.78
CA LEU A 160 4.53 14.22 0.75
C LEU A 160 4.04 13.74 -0.62
N VAL A 161 4.47 12.55 -1.06
CA VAL A 161 4.03 11.96 -2.35
C VAL A 161 2.53 11.70 -2.33
N PHE A 162 2.00 11.05 -1.29
CA PHE A 162 0.57 10.80 -1.18
C PHE A 162 -0.25 12.08 -1.02
N HIS A 163 0.30 13.10 -0.35
CA HIS A 163 -0.34 14.42 -0.31
C HIS A 163 -0.44 15.03 -1.71
N GLU A 164 0.62 14.97 -2.52
CA GLU A 164 0.58 15.47 -3.90
C GLU A 164 -0.47 14.72 -4.75
N LEU A 165 -0.51 13.39 -4.64
CA LEU A 165 -1.51 12.56 -5.32
C LEU A 165 -2.94 12.85 -4.86
N SER A 166 -3.15 13.16 -3.57
CA SER A 166 -4.49 13.43 -3.04
C SER A 166 -5.18 14.62 -3.72
N LYS A 167 -4.40 15.56 -4.30
CA LYS A 167 -4.91 16.72 -5.02
C LYS A 167 -5.72 16.39 -6.27
N PHE A 168 -5.58 15.19 -6.84
CA PHE A 168 -6.43 14.71 -7.94
C PHE A 168 -7.88 14.51 -7.50
N GLY A 169 -8.12 14.24 -6.21
CA GLY A 169 -9.46 14.12 -5.64
C GLY A 169 -9.91 15.43 -5.02
N ASN A 170 -10.77 16.17 -5.72
CA ASN A 170 -11.36 17.39 -5.19
C ASN A 170 -12.82 17.53 -5.66
N LEU A 171 -13.76 17.20 -4.77
CA LEU A 171 -15.20 17.24 -5.04
C LEU A 171 -15.69 18.65 -5.40
N LEU A 172 -15.12 19.69 -4.80
CA LEU A 172 -15.46 21.09 -5.13
C LEU A 172 -15.03 21.46 -6.56
N LYS A 173 -14.01 20.78 -7.09
CA LYS A 173 -13.55 20.93 -8.48
C LYS A 173 -14.12 19.85 -9.40
N GLY A 174 -15.17 19.12 -8.98
CA GLY A 174 -15.82 18.09 -9.78
C GLY A 174 -14.93 16.87 -10.06
N SER A 175 -14.02 16.53 -9.15
CA SER A 175 -13.07 15.42 -9.36
C SER A 175 -13.05 14.43 -8.20
N ILE A 176 -12.90 13.15 -8.52
CA ILE A 176 -12.71 12.07 -7.57
C ILE A 176 -11.46 11.27 -7.91
N LEU A 177 -10.74 10.83 -6.88
CA LEU A 177 -9.60 9.93 -7.00
C LEU A 177 -9.94 8.58 -6.35
N LEU A 178 -9.81 7.52 -7.12
CA LEU A 178 -9.81 6.13 -6.66
C LEU A 178 -8.37 5.64 -6.58
N LEU A 179 -7.88 5.43 -5.36
CA LEU A 179 -6.48 5.09 -5.08
C LEU A 179 -6.41 3.69 -4.46
N ASN A 180 -5.65 2.78 -5.10
CA ASN A 180 -5.37 1.43 -4.62
C ASN A 180 -3.85 1.23 -4.55
N PRO A 181 -3.16 1.75 -3.52
CA PRO A 181 -1.70 1.75 -3.51
C PRO A 181 -1.14 0.40 -3.02
N GLU A 182 0.12 0.12 -3.37
CA GLU A 182 0.91 -1.00 -2.86
C GLU A 182 1.42 -0.70 -1.43
N LEU A 183 0.50 -0.45 -0.50
CA LEU A 183 0.79 -0.25 0.92
C LEU A 183 0.42 -1.50 1.71
N VAL A 184 1.27 -1.83 2.69
CA VAL A 184 0.93 -2.84 3.69
C VAL A 184 -0.27 -2.33 4.49
N LEU A 185 -1.29 -3.17 4.67
CA LEU A 185 -2.46 -2.84 5.48
C LEU A 185 -2.09 -2.88 6.98
N ASP A 186 -1.51 -1.78 7.46
CA ASP A 186 -1.12 -1.58 8.86
C ASP A 186 -1.62 -0.24 9.41
N GLY A 187 -1.50 -0.04 10.74
CA GLY A 187 -1.96 1.19 11.39
C GLY A 187 -1.31 2.45 10.84
N LYS A 188 -0.04 2.39 10.41
CA LYS A 188 0.69 3.56 9.86
C LYS A 188 0.10 3.98 8.51
N SER A 189 -0.16 3.03 7.63
CA SER A 189 -0.74 3.25 6.31
C SER A 189 -2.19 3.74 6.41
N LEU A 190 -2.97 3.19 7.34
CA LEU A 190 -4.33 3.64 7.62
C LEU A 190 -4.37 5.09 8.11
N VAL A 191 -3.45 5.46 9.03
CA VAL A 191 -3.29 6.85 9.50
C VAL A 191 -2.90 7.77 8.36
N LEU A 192 -1.92 7.37 7.52
CA LEU A 192 -1.47 8.14 6.37
C LEU A 192 -2.62 8.40 5.38
N MET A 193 -3.38 7.37 4.98
CA MET A 193 -4.52 7.52 4.07
C MET A 193 -5.60 8.43 4.64
N LYS A 194 -5.90 8.29 5.94
CA LYS A 194 -6.91 9.12 6.59
C LYS A 194 -6.49 10.58 6.71
N LYS A 195 -5.20 10.87 6.98
CA LYS A 195 -4.65 12.25 6.95
C LYS A 195 -4.89 12.93 5.60
N MET A 196 -4.79 12.16 4.50
CA MET A 196 -5.08 12.62 3.14
C MET A 196 -6.57 12.57 2.76
N ARG A 197 -7.45 12.37 3.74
CA ARG A 197 -8.92 12.33 3.59
C ARG A 197 -9.44 11.20 2.70
N PHE A 198 -8.66 10.14 2.51
CA PHE A 198 -9.18 8.92 1.89
C PHE A 198 -10.10 8.17 2.85
N TYR A 199 -11.06 7.47 2.26
CA TYR A 199 -11.98 6.57 2.96
C TYR A 199 -11.78 5.18 2.38
N GLU A 200 -11.65 4.20 3.27
CA GLU A 200 -11.50 2.80 2.88
C GLU A 200 -12.81 2.28 2.25
N SER A 201 -12.67 1.50 1.18
CA SER A 201 -13.79 0.75 0.62
C SER A 201 -14.16 -0.41 1.54
N LYS A 202 -15.44 -0.79 1.61
CA LYS A 202 -15.88 -1.98 2.38
C LYS A 202 -15.48 -3.30 1.74
N SER A 203 -14.88 -3.28 0.55
CA SER A 203 -14.38 -4.46 -0.14
C SER A 203 -13.16 -5.04 0.57
N SER A 204 -13.03 -6.36 0.55
CA SER A 204 -11.82 -7.04 1.02
C SER A 204 -10.57 -6.48 0.33
N ALA A 205 -9.50 -6.28 1.10
CA ALA A 205 -8.19 -5.97 0.52
C ALA A 205 -7.78 -7.08 -0.45
N TRP A 206 -7.12 -6.68 -1.55
CA TRP A 206 -6.53 -7.65 -2.46
C TRP A 206 -5.29 -8.26 -1.78
N THR A 207 -5.05 -9.56 -2.03
CA THR A 207 -3.89 -10.28 -1.52
C THR A 207 -3.16 -10.89 -2.70
N SER A 208 -1.85 -10.68 -2.80
CA SER A 208 -0.99 -11.42 -3.72
C SER A 208 0.26 -11.91 -3.02
N ALA A 209 0.94 -12.85 -3.64
CA ALA A 209 2.25 -13.33 -3.22
C ALA A 209 3.26 -13.11 -4.34
N PHE A 210 4.52 -12.85 -3.97
CA PHE A 210 5.65 -12.83 -4.88
C PHE A 210 6.44 -14.13 -4.73
N ILE A 211 6.92 -14.66 -5.84
CA ILE A 211 7.81 -15.81 -5.89
C ILE A 211 9.16 -15.31 -6.38
N ASP A 212 10.21 -15.55 -5.58
CA ASP A 212 11.59 -15.18 -5.95
C ASP A 212 12.15 -16.18 -6.96
N LEU A 213 12.09 -15.82 -8.24
CA LEU A 213 12.61 -16.63 -9.34
C LEU A 213 14.15 -16.60 -9.46
N THR A 214 14.86 -15.89 -8.58
CA THR A 214 16.34 -15.96 -8.52
C THR A 214 16.82 -17.25 -7.85
N LYS A 215 15.93 -17.98 -7.17
CA LYS A 215 16.23 -19.29 -6.58
C LYS A 215 16.32 -20.37 -7.67
N ASP A 216 17.10 -21.40 -7.41
CA ASP A 216 17.22 -22.53 -8.32
C ASP A 216 15.92 -23.34 -8.41
N LEU A 217 15.76 -24.07 -9.51
CA LEU A 217 14.55 -24.83 -9.81
C LEU A 217 14.23 -25.89 -8.75
N ASN A 218 15.24 -26.53 -8.15
CA ASN A 218 15.01 -27.55 -7.12
C ASN A 218 14.46 -26.91 -5.85
N PHE A 219 15.03 -25.78 -5.42
CA PHE A 219 14.50 -25.00 -4.31
C PHE A 219 13.05 -24.57 -4.56
N LEU A 220 12.75 -24.01 -5.73
CA LEU A 220 11.40 -23.60 -6.09
C LEU A 220 10.42 -24.78 -6.05
N ARG A 221 10.80 -25.91 -6.65
CA ARG A 221 9.97 -27.13 -6.66
C ARG A 221 9.72 -27.67 -5.27
N GLN A 222 10.75 -27.73 -4.41
CA GLN A 222 10.60 -28.27 -3.06
C GLN A 222 9.67 -27.43 -2.18
N ASN A 223 9.63 -26.11 -2.40
CA ASN A 223 8.81 -25.18 -1.63
C ASN A 223 7.37 -25.03 -2.15
N LEU A 224 7.01 -25.68 -3.27
CA LEU A 224 5.62 -25.77 -3.69
C LEU A 224 4.82 -26.60 -2.67
N ASP A 225 3.53 -26.27 -2.52
CA ASP A 225 2.61 -27.08 -1.75
C ASP A 225 2.61 -28.54 -2.26
N SER A 226 2.50 -29.51 -1.34
CA SER A 226 2.63 -30.93 -1.66
C SER A 226 1.65 -31.41 -2.73
N LYS A 227 0.44 -30.84 -2.81
CA LYS A 227 -0.52 -31.19 -3.86
C LYS A 227 -0.04 -30.73 -5.24
N TRP A 228 0.47 -29.50 -5.32
CA TRP A 228 0.99 -28.92 -6.56
C TRP A 228 2.24 -29.66 -7.06
N ARG A 229 3.15 -30.05 -6.16
CA ARG A 229 4.32 -30.88 -6.50
C ARG A 229 3.90 -32.22 -7.11
N ASN A 230 2.95 -32.92 -6.49
CA ASN A 230 2.46 -34.19 -7.00
C ASN A 230 1.78 -34.07 -8.37
N MET A 231 0.99 -33.01 -8.58
CA MET A 231 0.37 -32.73 -9.88
C MET A 231 1.41 -32.44 -10.96
N LEU A 232 2.44 -31.66 -10.65
CA LEU A 232 3.54 -31.37 -11.58
C LEU A 232 4.28 -32.66 -11.97
N THR A 233 4.70 -33.46 -11.00
CA THR A 233 5.36 -34.77 -11.26
C THR A 233 4.48 -35.67 -12.12
N ASN A 234 3.16 -35.69 -11.86
CA ASN A 234 2.24 -36.48 -12.66
C ASN A 234 2.12 -35.93 -14.10
N SER A 235 2.04 -34.61 -14.29
CA SER A 235 2.00 -34.02 -15.64
C SER A 235 3.25 -34.35 -16.46
N GLU A 236 4.43 -34.33 -15.82
CA GLU A 236 5.70 -34.67 -16.46
C GLU A 236 5.76 -36.16 -16.80
N LYS A 237 5.28 -37.04 -15.90
CA LYS A 237 5.21 -38.48 -16.14
C LYS A 237 4.26 -38.84 -17.30
N ASN A 238 3.20 -38.05 -17.49
CA ASN A 238 2.23 -38.24 -18.58
C ASN A 238 2.60 -37.42 -19.84
N GLU A 239 3.81 -36.85 -19.90
CA GLU A 239 4.34 -36.16 -21.07
C GLU A 239 3.43 -35.02 -21.59
N LEU A 240 2.75 -34.32 -20.68
CA LEU A 240 1.93 -33.15 -21.06
C LEU A 240 2.82 -32.03 -21.62
N THR A 241 2.42 -31.47 -22.77
CA THR A 241 3.13 -30.40 -23.46
C THR A 241 2.50 -29.02 -23.21
N LEU A 242 3.33 -27.99 -23.10
CA LEU A 242 2.89 -26.60 -23.04
C LEU A 242 3.02 -25.96 -24.43
N GLU A 243 1.90 -25.53 -25.00
CA GLU A 243 1.86 -24.74 -26.22
C GLU A 243 1.75 -23.25 -25.87
N ILE A 244 2.64 -22.43 -26.44
CA ILE A 244 2.65 -20.98 -26.23
C ILE A 244 2.38 -20.31 -27.58
N GLY A 245 1.32 -19.51 -27.64
CA GLY A 245 0.92 -18.78 -28.84
C GLY A 245 0.90 -17.27 -28.63
N SER A 246 1.13 -16.52 -29.70
CA SER A 246 1.04 -15.05 -29.75
C SER A 246 -0.03 -14.53 -30.71
N ASN A 247 -0.75 -15.43 -31.39
CA ASN A 247 -1.86 -15.09 -32.29
C ASN A 247 -3.19 -15.04 -31.53
N ASP A 248 -4.08 -14.15 -31.94
CA ASP A 248 -5.44 -13.99 -31.38
C ASP A 248 -6.25 -15.29 -31.36
N PHE A 249 -5.94 -16.23 -32.26
CA PHE A 249 -6.55 -17.57 -32.31
C PHE A 249 -6.31 -18.40 -31.03
N TYR A 250 -5.20 -18.20 -30.32
CA TYR A 250 -4.91 -18.90 -29.07
C TYR A 250 -5.63 -18.31 -27.85
N PHE A 251 -6.23 -17.11 -27.98
CA PHE A 251 -7.00 -16.48 -26.90
C PHE A 251 -8.41 -17.08 -26.77
N ILE A 252 -8.87 -17.84 -27.76
CA ILE A 252 -10.18 -18.52 -27.78
C ILE A 252 -9.98 -20.03 -27.62
N GLY A 253 -9.86 -20.48 -26.37
CA GLY A 253 -10.12 -21.87 -25.97
C GLY A 253 -8.91 -22.79 -25.88
N CYS A 254 -8.77 -23.46 -24.73
CA CYS A 254 -8.00 -24.69 -24.62
C CYS A 254 -8.63 -25.74 -25.53
N TRP A 255 -7.96 -26.07 -26.65
CA TRP A 255 -8.27 -27.25 -27.43
C TRP A 255 -7.36 -28.38 -26.98
N ILE A 256 -7.92 -29.36 -26.25
CA ILE A 256 -7.27 -30.66 -26.11
C ILE A 256 -7.48 -31.36 -27.45
N ASN A 257 -6.44 -31.40 -28.28
CA ASN A 257 -6.41 -32.33 -29.40
C ASN A 257 -6.20 -33.73 -28.82
N MET A 258 -7.29 -34.50 -28.71
CA MET A 258 -7.19 -35.96 -28.65
C MET A 258 -7.02 -36.45 -30.09
N THR A 259 -5.78 -36.75 -30.47
CA THR A 259 -5.52 -37.59 -31.65
C THR A 259 -5.67 -39.06 -31.24
N ASN A 260 -6.48 -39.79 -32.03
CA ASN A 260 -6.75 -41.23 -31.92
C ASN A 260 -5.49 -42.10 -31.87
#